data_AF-A0A2N9MB26-F1
#
_entry.id   AF-A0A2N9MB26-F1
#
_cell.length_a   1.000
_cell.length_b   1.000
_cell.length_c   1.000
_cell.angle_alpha   90.00
_cell.angle_beta   90.00
_cell.angle_gamma   90.00
#
_symmetry.space_group_name_H-M   'P 1'
#
loop_
_entity.id
_entity.type
_entity.pdbx_description
1 polymer ?
#
loop_
_entity_poly.entity_id
_entity_poly.type
_entity_poly.pdbx_seq_one_letter_code
_entity_poly.pdbx_strand_id
1 'polypeptide(L)'
;MNHEQIQPLLALSAAGMLDPAGERSVREHVRACPACAAQLETLAAVSAALTARPAPVPPTDLLLRTQARISLELAWMAERRRSVGIAAGAAAAAWVMNLATWEAIHVLWPELPGLVTWVALSALTACAAAPAALAMMAKRRRMERGIF
;
A
#
# COMPACT_ATOMS: atom_id res chain seq x y z
N MET A 1 -20.88 -27.23 14.92
CA MET A 1 -19.51 -27.44 14.43
C MET A 1 -19.04 -28.80 14.93
N ASN A 2 -18.50 -29.63 14.05
CA ASN A 2 -18.15 -31.02 14.39
C ASN A 2 -16.75 -31.11 15.02
N HIS A 3 -16.48 -32.19 15.74
CA HIS A 3 -15.22 -32.40 16.46
C HIS A 3 -13.98 -32.29 15.56
N GLU A 4 -14.04 -32.84 14.34
CA GLU A 4 -12.94 -32.77 13.37
C GLU A 4 -12.63 -31.34 12.89
N GLN A 5 -13.65 -30.48 12.83
CA GLN A 5 -13.50 -29.10 12.38
C GLN A 5 -12.93 -28.19 13.48
N ILE A 6 -13.19 -28.52 14.76
CA ILE A 6 -12.75 -27.70 15.89
C ILE A 6 -11.31 -28.01 16.29
N GLN A 7 -10.88 -29.28 16.16
CA GLN A 7 -9.55 -29.77 16.52
C GLN A 7 -8.39 -28.85 16.07
N PRO A 8 -8.29 -28.46 14.78
CA PRO A 8 -7.19 -27.58 14.33
C PRO A 8 -7.27 -26.16 14.92
N LEU A 9 -8.47 -25.71 15.33
CA LEU A 9 -8.67 -24.37 15.88
C LEU A 9 -8.27 -24.27 17.36
N LEU A 10 -8.24 -25.40 18.09
CA LEU A 10 -7.88 -25.41 19.52
C LEU A 10 -6.44 -24.92 19.73
N ALA A 11 -5.50 -25.31 18.85
CA ALA A 11 -4.11 -24.86 18.93
C ALA A 11 -3.96 -23.35 18.63
N LEU A 12 -4.72 -22.84 17.66
CA LEU A 12 -4.72 -21.41 17.32
C LEU A 12 -5.36 -20.56 18.42
N SER A 13 -6.44 -21.06 19.03
CA SER A 13 -7.10 -20.44 20.18
C SER A 13 -6.16 -20.40 21.39
N ALA A 14 -5.49 -21.51 21.72
CA ALA A 14 -4.49 -21.56 22.78
C ALA A 14 -3.32 -20.57 22.56
N ALA A 15 -2.90 -20.38 21.31
CA ALA A 15 -1.87 -19.41 20.94
C ALA A 15 -2.39 -17.95 20.85
N GLY A 16 -3.69 -17.70 21.06
CA GLY A 16 -4.29 -16.37 20.93
C GLY A 16 -4.27 -15.80 19.51
N MET A 17 -4.14 -16.66 18.49
CA MET A 17 -3.99 -16.30 17.08
C MET A 17 -5.30 -16.43 16.27
N LEU A 18 -6.40 -16.77 16.94
CA LEU A 18 -7.68 -16.97 16.29
C LEU A 18 -8.45 -15.64 16.16
N ASP A 19 -9.18 -15.50 15.06
CA ASP A 19 -10.03 -14.34 14.84
C ASP A 19 -11.26 -14.36 15.79
N PRO A 20 -11.97 -13.23 15.97
CA PRO A 20 -13.09 -13.16 16.92
C PRO A 20 -14.26 -14.10 16.61
N ALA A 21 -14.45 -14.54 15.35
CA ALA A 21 -15.49 -15.50 15.01
C ALA A 21 -15.06 -16.93 15.37
N GLY A 22 -13.84 -17.34 14.98
CA GLY A 22 -13.30 -18.65 15.32
C GLY A 22 -13.23 -18.87 16.84
N GLU A 23 -12.82 -17.84 17.59
CA GLU A 23 -12.71 -17.91 19.05
C GLU A 23 -14.08 -18.10 19.73
N ARG A 24 -15.16 -17.51 19.18
CA ARG A 24 -16.53 -17.78 19.65
C ARG A 24 -16.92 -19.22 19.40
N SER A 25 -16.66 -19.74 18.20
CA SER A 25 -17.01 -21.12 17.84
C SER A 25 -16.28 -22.16 18.70
N VAL A 26 -14.98 -21.94 19.01
CA VAL A 26 -14.22 -22.80 19.93
C VAL A 26 -14.84 -22.79 21.33
N ARG A 27 -15.13 -21.60 21.88
CA ARG A 27 -15.75 -21.49 23.22
C ARG A 27 -17.12 -22.15 23.30
N GLU A 28 -17.95 -22.02 22.27
CA GLU A 28 -19.26 -22.68 22.22
C GLU A 28 -19.13 -24.20 22.21
N HIS A 29 -18.20 -24.75 21.43
CA HIS A 29 -17.99 -26.19 21.36
C HIS A 29 -17.38 -26.78 22.63
N VAL A 30 -16.38 -26.11 23.21
CA VAL A 30 -15.70 -26.56 24.43
C VAL A 30 -16.65 -26.60 25.64
N ARG A 31 -17.67 -25.73 25.68
CA ARG A 31 -18.74 -25.81 26.70
C ARG A 31 -19.56 -27.10 26.62
N ALA A 32 -19.71 -27.67 25.42
CA ALA A 32 -20.50 -28.87 25.19
C ALA A 32 -19.66 -30.16 25.08
N CYS A 33 -18.35 -30.06 24.86
CA CYS A 33 -17.45 -31.19 24.68
C CYS A 33 -16.28 -31.17 25.68
N PRO A 34 -16.33 -31.98 26.75
CA PRO A 34 -15.28 -32.01 27.78
C PRO A 34 -13.93 -32.51 27.25
N ALA A 35 -13.92 -33.36 26.21
CA ALA A 35 -12.68 -33.81 25.58
C ALA A 35 -11.92 -32.66 24.89
N CYS A 36 -12.63 -31.81 24.15
CA CYS A 36 -12.04 -30.61 23.56
C CYS A 36 -11.63 -29.58 24.63
N ALA A 37 -12.37 -29.49 25.74
CA ALA A 37 -12.00 -28.64 26.87
C ALA A 37 -10.64 -29.03 27.45
N ALA A 38 -10.47 -30.30 27.79
CA ALA A 38 -9.22 -30.83 28.34
C ALA A 38 -8.05 -30.65 27.35
N GLN A 39 -8.30 -30.85 26.05
CA GLN A 39 -7.28 -30.63 25.03
C GLN A 39 -6.88 -29.15 24.93
N LEU A 40 -7.84 -28.22 24.97
CA LEU A 40 -7.58 -26.78 24.95
C LEU A 40 -6.77 -26.35 26.18
N GLU A 41 -7.12 -26.83 27.37
CA GLU A 41 -6.38 -26.56 28.61
C GLU A 41 -4.93 -27.05 28.53
N THR A 42 -4.71 -28.24 27.97
CA THR A 42 -3.37 -28.80 27.76
C THR A 42 -2.55 -27.93 26.82
N LEU A 43 -3.14 -27.50 25.69
CA LEU A 43 -2.48 -26.61 24.73
C LEU A 43 -2.23 -25.22 25.33
N ALA A 44 -3.17 -24.70 26.12
CA ALA A 44 -3.03 -23.42 26.82
C ALA A 44 -1.86 -23.49 27.81
N ALA A 45 -1.72 -24.57 28.58
CA ALA A 45 -0.60 -24.76 29.49
C ALA A 45 0.76 -24.79 28.76
N VAL A 46 0.84 -25.46 27.60
CA VAL A 46 2.05 -25.46 26.76
C VAL A 46 2.36 -24.07 26.23
N SER A 47 1.35 -23.34 25.72
CA SER A 47 1.52 -21.97 25.22
C SER A 47 2.01 -21.01 26.32
N ALA A 48 1.48 -21.14 27.53
CA ALA A 48 1.87 -20.36 28.69
C ALA A 48 3.32 -20.67 29.10
N ALA A 49 3.70 -21.95 29.11
CA ALA A 49 5.07 -22.36 29.41
C ALA A 49 6.08 -21.83 28.38
N LEU A 50 5.71 -21.81 27.10
CA LEU A 50 6.56 -21.27 26.03
C LEU A 50 6.69 -19.75 26.10
N THR A 51 5.59 -19.04 26.37
CA THR A 51 5.58 -17.57 26.50
C THR A 51 6.26 -17.07 27.76
N ALA A 52 6.28 -17.87 28.83
CA ALA A 52 7.04 -17.57 30.05
C ALA A 52 8.57 -17.69 29.86
N ARG A 53 9.06 -18.23 28.73
CA ARG A 53 10.50 -18.31 28.47
C ARG A 53 11.06 -16.90 28.22
N PRO A 54 12.28 -16.62 28.73
CA PRO A 54 12.93 -15.35 28.45
C PRO A 54 13.10 -15.17 26.95
N ALA A 55 12.62 -14.04 26.43
CA ALA A 55 12.86 -13.68 25.03
C ALA A 55 14.37 -13.53 24.80
N PRO A 56 14.91 -14.03 23.66
CA PRO A 56 16.31 -13.80 23.33
C PRO A 56 16.57 -12.30 23.19
N VAL A 57 17.70 -11.84 23.71
CA VAL A 57 18.11 -10.43 23.57
C VAL A 57 18.33 -10.15 22.08
N PRO A 58 17.60 -9.19 21.48
CA PRO A 58 17.80 -8.85 20.08
C PRO A 58 19.19 -8.24 19.87
N PRO A 59 19.81 -8.40 18.68
CA PRO A 59 21.07 -7.74 18.38
C PRO A 59 20.91 -6.22 18.46
N THR A 60 21.92 -5.53 18.99
CA THR A 60 21.88 -4.08 19.27
C THR A 60 21.63 -3.23 18.03
N ASP A 61 22.00 -3.74 16.85
CA ASP A 61 21.82 -3.04 15.58
C ASP A 61 20.45 -3.29 14.92
N LEU A 62 19.64 -4.22 15.42
CA LEU A 62 18.37 -4.60 14.80
C LEU A 62 17.42 -3.41 14.75
N LEU A 63 17.36 -2.67 15.86
CA LEU A 63 16.52 -1.49 15.98
C LEU A 63 16.97 -0.42 14.99
N LEU A 64 18.28 -0.16 14.93
CA LEU A 64 18.86 0.82 14.01
C LEU A 64 18.61 0.44 12.55
N ARG A 65 18.83 -0.82 12.18
CA ARG A 65 18.57 -1.33 10.82
C ARG A 65 17.09 -1.24 10.46
N THR A 66 16.21 -1.56 11.40
CA THR A 66 14.76 -1.49 11.18
C THR A 66 14.30 -0.03 11.03
N GLN A 67 14.75 0.86 11.90
CA GLN A 67 14.45 2.29 11.81
C GLN A 67 14.98 2.91 10.51
N ALA A 68 16.19 2.55 10.08
CA ALA A 68 16.74 2.99 8.80
C ALA A 68 15.89 2.52 7.61
N ARG A 69 15.43 1.26 7.62
CA ARG A 69 14.54 0.75 6.56
C ARG A 69 13.19 1.44 6.55
N ILE A 70 12.56 1.62 7.71
CA ILE A 70 11.26 2.29 7.84
C ILE A 70 11.36 3.76 7.38
N SER A 71 12.39 4.48 7.81
CA SER A 71 12.59 5.88 7.40
C SER A 71 12.81 6.03 5.89
N LEU A 72 13.57 5.12 5.27
CA LEU A 72 13.73 5.06 3.81
C LEU A 72 12.41 4.79 3.10
N GLU A 73 11.62 3.84 3.59
CA GLU A 73 10.33 3.49 3.00
C GLU A 73 9.32 4.64 3.12
N LEU A 74 9.25 5.30 4.28
CA LEU A 74 8.41 6.48 4.48
C LEU A 74 8.84 7.64 3.57
N ALA A 75 10.15 7.88 3.42
CA ALA A 75 10.66 8.89 2.51
C ALA A 75 10.31 8.58 1.05
N TRP A 76 10.40 7.29 0.66
CA TRP A 76 10.01 6.85 -0.68
C TRP A 76 8.51 7.04 -0.96
N MET A 77 7.65 6.71 0.01
CA MET A 77 6.20 6.93 -0.09
C MET A 77 5.87 8.43 -0.18
N ALA A 78 6.53 9.27 0.61
CA ALA A 78 6.34 10.72 0.58
C ALA A 78 6.74 11.33 -0.77
N GLU A 79 7.89 10.92 -1.31
CA GLU A 79 8.38 11.35 -2.63
C GLU A 79 7.43 10.91 -3.76
N ARG A 80 6.87 9.69 -3.65
CA ARG A 80 5.86 9.20 -4.61
C ARG A 80 4.60 10.08 -4.60
N ARG A 81 4.09 10.44 -3.41
CA ARG A 81 2.91 11.32 -3.31
C ARG A 81 3.19 12.72 -3.85
N ARG A 82 4.37 13.28 -3.55
CA ARG A 82 4.78 14.59 -4.03
C ARG A 82 4.91 14.62 -5.55
N SER A 83 5.55 13.61 -6.13
CA SER A 83 5.71 13.52 -7.60
C SER A 83 4.38 13.37 -8.33
N VAL A 84 3.43 12.59 -7.79
CA VAL A 84 2.06 12.52 -8.34
C VAL A 84 1.35 13.87 -8.24
N GLY A 85 1.46 14.56 -7.10
CA GLY A 85 0.88 15.89 -6.91
C GLY A 85 1.42 16.93 -7.89
N ILE A 86 2.75 16.97 -8.09
CA ILE A 86 3.39 17.87 -9.05
C ILE A 86 2.95 17.54 -10.49
N ALA A 87 2.91 16.27 -10.86
CA ALA A 87 2.48 15.85 -12.20
C ALA A 87 1.01 16.20 -12.46
N ALA A 88 0.12 15.98 -11.49
CA ALA A 88 -1.28 16.36 -11.58
C ALA A 88 -1.44 17.88 -11.70
N GLY A 89 -0.69 18.66 -10.91
CA GLY A 89 -0.68 20.12 -10.98
C GLY A 89 -0.19 20.63 -12.34
N ALA A 90 0.89 20.05 -12.87
CA ALA A 90 1.40 20.41 -14.20
C ALA A 90 0.41 20.08 -15.32
N ALA A 91 -0.26 18.91 -15.25
CA ALA A 91 -1.28 18.53 -16.20
C ALA A 91 -2.48 19.49 -16.16
N ALA A 92 -2.96 19.85 -14.96
CA ALA A 92 -4.03 20.82 -14.79
C ALA A 92 -3.65 22.20 -15.36
N ALA A 93 -2.44 22.68 -15.08
CA ALA A 93 -1.94 23.96 -15.60
C ALA A 93 -1.85 23.95 -17.13
N ALA A 94 -1.38 22.85 -17.74
CA ALA A 94 -1.35 22.69 -19.20
C ALA A 94 -2.75 22.76 -19.81
N TRP A 95 -3.74 22.12 -19.18
CA TRP A 95 -5.14 22.19 -19.60
C TRP A 95 -5.72 23.61 -19.51
N VAL A 96 -5.46 24.31 -18.41
CA VAL A 96 -5.91 25.72 -18.24
C VAL A 96 -5.28 26.62 -19.30
N MET A 97 -3.97 26.46 -19.56
CA MET A 97 -3.28 27.23 -20.60
C MET A 97 -3.87 26.96 -21.99
N ASN A 98 -4.22 25.69 -22.28
CA ASN A 98 -4.84 25.30 -23.54
C ASN A 98 -6.21 25.95 -23.74
N LEU A 99 -7.07 25.92 -22.71
CA LEU A 99 -8.39 26.57 -22.75
C LEU A 99 -8.27 28.09 -22.87
N ALA A 100 -7.36 28.72 -22.12
CA ALA A 100 -7.14 30.16 -22.20
C ALA A 100 -6.63 30.59 -23.58
N THR A 101 -5.73 29.80 -24.18
CA THR A 101 -5.21 30.07 -25.52
C THR A 101 -6.29 29.89 -26.58
N TRP A 102 -7.17 28.90 -26.42
CA TRP A 102 -8.33 28.69 -27.28
C TRP A 102 -9.27 29.91 -27.30
N GLU A 103 -9.67 30.40 -26.13
CA GLU A 103 -10.52 31.59 -25.99
C GLU A 103 -9.86 32.83 -26.62
N ALA A 104 -8.57 33.03 -26.37
CA ALA A 104 -7.83 34.16 -26.93
C ALA A 104 -7.77 34.13 -28.47
N ILE A 105 -7.57 32.96 -29.07
CA ILE A 105 -7.57 32.80 -30.54
C ILE A 105 -8.96 33.08 -31.11
N HIS A 106 -10.02 32.60 -30.48
CA HIS A 106 -11.40 32.82 -30.94
C HIS A 106 -11.80 34.29 -30.90
N VAL A 107 -11.36 35.04 -29.89
CA VAL A 107 -11.62 36.49 -29.78
C VAL A 107 -10.80 37.28 -30.78
N LEU A 108 -9.53 36.90 -31.01
CA LEU A 108 -8.60 37.68 -31.81
C LEU A 108 -8.71 37.38 -33.33
N TRP A 109 -9.11 36.17 -33.71
CA TRP A 109 -9.25 35.74 -35.11
C TRP A 109 -10.47 34.83 -35.31
N PRO A 110 -11.69 35.40 -35.42
CA PRO A 110 -12.91 34.61 -35.60
C PRO A 110 -12.99 33.90 -36.96
N GLU A 111 -12.20 34.35 -37.94
CA GLU A 111 -12.15 33.84 -39.32
C GLU A 111 -11.40 32.49 -39.46
N LEU A 112 -10.66 32.06 -38.43
CA LEU A 112 -9.92 30.80 -38.50
C LEU A 112 -10.86 29.60 -38.28
N PRO A 113 -10.72 28.51 -39.07
CA PRO A 113 -11.50 27.30 -38.85
C PRO A 113 -11.08 26.66 -37.52
N GLY A 114 -11.97 26.74 -36.53
CA GLY A 114 -11.70 26.33 -35.14
C GLY A 114 -11.16 24.90 -34.98
N LEU A 115 -11.45 24.01 -35.93
CA LEU A 115 -10.98 22.63 -35.87
C LEU A 115 -9.46 22.52 -36.11
N VAL A 116 -8.87 23.37 -36.95
CA VAL A 116 -7.42 23.36 -37.25
C VAL A 116 -6.61 23.96 -36.11
N THR A 117 -7.09 25.05 -35.51
CA THR A 117 -6.47 25.66 -34.33
C THR A 117 -6.57 24.75 -33.11
N TRP A 118 -7.69 24.03 -32.94
CA TRP A 118 -7.88 23.06 -31.86
C TRP A 118 -6.93 21.86 -31.98
N VAL A 119 -6.75 21.31 -33.19
CA VAL A 119 -5.83 20.18 -33.44
C VAL A 119 -4.37 20.60 -33.26
N ALA A 120 -3.98 21.80 -33.71
CA ALA A 120 -2.62 22.30 -33.51
C ALA A 120 -2.28 22.52 -32.02
N LEU A 121 -3.23 23.06 -31.25
CA LEU A 121 -3.03 23.35 -29.84
C LEU A 121 -3.02 22.08 -28.96
N SER A 122 -3.90 21.13 -29.25
CA SER A 122 -3.91 19.81 -28.59
C SER A 122 -2.65 19.00 -28.90
N ALA A 123 -2.12 19.07 -30.13
CA ALA A 123 -0.83 18.46 -30.48
C ALA A 123 0.34 19.04 -29.67
N LEU A 124 0.35 20.36 -29.42
CA LEU A 124 1.35 21.03 -28.58
C LEU A 124 1.30 20.55 -27.12
N THR A 125 0.09 20.40 -26.55
CA THR A 125 -0.06 19.87 -25.19
C THR A 125 0.36 18.40 -25.07
N ALA A 126 0.11 17.59 -26.09
CA ALA A 126 0.54 16.19 -26.13
C ALA A 126 2.09 16.07 -26.16
N CYS A 127 2.77 16.95 -26.90
CA CYS A 127 4.24 17.00 -26.92
C CYS A 127 4.85 17.43 -25.57
N ALA A 128 4.15 18.26 -24.79
CA ALA A 128 4.61 18.67 -23.46
C ALA A 128 4.50 17.55 -22.39
N ALA A 129 3.63 16.56 -22.59
CA ALA A 129 3.46 15.43 -21.66
C ALA A 129 4.54 14.34 -21.80
N ALA A 130 5.12 14.17 -23.00
CA ALA A 130 6.16 13.18 -23.28
C ALA A 130 7.45 13.31 -22.42
N PRO A 131 8.03 14.50 -22.18
CA PRO A 131 9.23 14.65 -21.36
C PRO A 131 8.98 14.29 -19.88
N ALA A 132 7.79 14.52 -19.34
CA ALA A 132 7.44 14.11 -17.97
C ALA A 132 7.43 12.58 -17.81
N ALA A 133 6.89 11.86 -18.79
CA ALA A 133 6.91 10.40 -18.82
C ALA A 133 8.34 9.83 -18.94
N LEU A 134 9.18 10.43 -19.80
CA LEU A 134 10.58 10.04 -19.95
C LEU A 134 11.41 10.31 -18.68
N ALA A 135 11.18 11.44 -18.00
CA ALA A 135 11.85 11.77 -16.74
C ALA A 135 11.48 10.78 -15.61
N MET A 136 10.21 10.37 -15.53
CA MET A 136 9.78 9.35 -14.56
C MET A 136 10.41 7.97 -14.84
N MET A 137 10.48 7.55 -16.12
CA MET A 137 11.12 6.28 -16.49
C MET A 137 12.64 6.29 -16.26
N ALA A 138 13.31 7.40 -16.54
CA ALA A 138 14.74 7.56 -16.28
C ALA A 138 15.08 7.54 -14.78
N LYS A 139 14.23 8.18 -13.94
CA LYS A 139 14.36 8.13 -12.47
C LYS A 139 14.16 6.71 -11.93
N ARG A 140 13.20 5.96 -12.48
CA ARG A 140 12.93 4.57 -12.10
C ARG A 140 14.10 3.64 -12.42
N ARG A 141 14.67 3.74 -13.63
CA ARG A 141 15.86 2.95 -14.03
C ARG A 141 17.09 3.22 -13.18
N ARG A 142 17.25 4.45 -12.68
CA ARG A 142 18.41 4.83 -11.86
C ARG A 142 18.34 4.22 -10.45
N MET A 143 17.13 4.09 -9.89
CA MET A 143 16.94 3.44 -8.59
C MET A 143 17.14 1.94 -8.66
N GLU A 144 16.69 1.28 -9.73
CA GLU A 144 16.89 -0.17 -9.94
C GLU A 144 18.38 -0.53 -10.06
N ARG A 145 19.22 0.39 -10.56
CA ARG A 145 20.68 0.20 -10.66
C ARG A 145 21.46 0.54 -9.40
N GLY A 146 20.88 1.26 -8.45
CA GLY A 146 21.55 1.63 -7.19
C GLY A 146 21.35 0.62 -6.06
N ILE A 147 20.60 -0.45 -6.31
CA ILE A 147 20.29 -1.53 -5.35
C ILE A 147 21.17 -2.78 -5.62
N PHE A 148 22.01 -2.77 -6.65
CA PHE A 148 23.03 -3.80 -6.94
C PHE A 148 24.43 -3.32 -6.59
#